data_AF-A0A9E5KNF2-F1
#
_entry.id   AF-A0A9E5KNF2-F1
#
_cell.length_a   1.000
_cell.length_b   1.000
_cell.length_c   1.000
_cell.angle_alpha   90.00
_cell.angle_beta   90.00
_cell.angle_gamma   90.00
#
_symmetry.space_group_name_H-M   'P 1'
#
loop_
_entity.id
_entity.type
_entity.pdbx_description
1 polymer ?
#
loop_
_entity_poly.entity_id
_entity_poly.type
_entity_poly.pdbx_seq_one_letter_code
_entity_poly.pdbx_strand_id
1 'polypeptide(L)'
;EVTTRSKGTPLRMCVLLHQGFSAYAATAPDTVRREWQKIEGRFERVEYIDDSKELLRLLVELTEAQHRTQTNVPSARAFSAQAKSLLAAGMFKEFKHAELASMLARVFPLDGSALFLLPRISARVAQNERTLFNFLQSADWSARVGADSLYRYFEPAMRQDVGPGGTYRAPVSVAGIQDETVRTAMAPDVHAKVCDELDLLDGAGTDFDFAAVSAGKATPVFFGSAMNNFGVQLLLDNFLKLAPPPAARKSGSQTVEPVYEPFSGFVFKIQANMNPKHRDRVSFIRVVSGCFRRDMLATHVRTGKPVRLGNSQRLFAQDRETVDEAWAGDVVGIVGNYDFLIGDTVSEDASLNYSEIPRFPPECFAYIRNSSTAKFKRFREGLDQLLKEGVAQQFELPD
;
A
#
# COMPACT_ATOMS: atom_id res chain seq x y z
N GLU A 1 -40.70 -11.85 1.85
CA GLU A 1 -41.66 -12.54 0.96
C GLU A 1 -42.30 -13.69 1.75
N VAL A 2 -43.60 -13.96 1.61
CA VAL A 2 -44.18 -15.20 2.16
C VAL A 2 -43.87 -16.28 1.14
N THR A 3 -42.89 -17.13 1.43
CA THR A 3 -42.50 -18.20 0.51
C THR A 3 -43.68 -19.13 0.29
N THR A 4 -44.04 -19.38 -0.97
CA THR A 4 -45.20 -20.19 -1.39
C THR A 4 -45.21 -21.62 -0.82
N ARG A 5 -44.10 -22.09 -0.24
CA ARG A 5 -43.95 -23.43 0.36
C ARG A 5 -43.86 -23.45 1.90
N SER A 6 -43.84 -22.30 2.59
CA SER A 6 -43.63 -22.25 4.06
C SER A 6 -44.90 -22.30 4.91
N LYS A 7 -46.07 -22.63 4.33
CA LYS A 7 -47.36 -22.69 5.05
C LYS A 7 -47.64 -21.45 5.92
N GLY A 8 -47.30 -20.26 5.43
CA GLY A 8 -47.62 -18.99 6.09
C GLY A 8 -46.56 -18.45 7.06
N THR A 9 -45.41 -19.11 7.24
CA THR A 9 -44.32 -18.53 8.02
C THR A 9 -43.55 -17.50 7.17
N PRO A 10 -43.55 -16.20 7.52
CA PRO A 10 -42.83 -15.19 6.76
C PRO A 10 -41.33 -15.36 6.95
N LEU A 11 -40.59 -15.61 5.86
CA LEU A 11 -39.13 -15.61 5.89
C LEU A 11 -38.65 -14.16 5.65
N ARG A 12 -37.95 -13.59 6.63
CA ARG A 12 -37.27 -12.30 6.51
C ARG A 12 -35.77 -12.57 6.33
N MET A 13 -35.22 -12.13 5.21
CA MET A 13 -33.78 -12.21 4.93
C MET A 13 -33.21 -10.79 4.92
N CYS A 14 -32.24 -10.53 5.79
CA CYS A 14 -31.43 -9.32 5.78
C CYS A 14 -30.06 -9.69 5.21
N VAL A 15 -29.59 -8.95 4.21
CA VAL A 15 -28.33 -9.22 3.52
C VAL A 15 -27.50 -7.94 3.50
N LEU A 16 -26.29 -8.00 4.03
CA LEU A 16 -25.30 -6.92 4.00
C LEU A 16 -24.35 -7.15 2.81
N LEU A 17 -24.25 -6.17 1.91
CA LEU A 17 -23.44 -6.26 0.70
C LEU A 17 -22.55 -5.01 0.57
N HIS A 18 -21.30 -5.19 0.12
CA HIS A 18 -20.38 -4.07 -0.15
C HIS A 18 -20.63 -3.36 -1.49
N GLN A 19 -21.48 -3.92 -2.35
CA GLN A 19 -21.91 -3.36 -3.64
C GLN A 19 -23.31 -3.90 -3.99
N GLY A 20 -24.00 -3.27 -4.95
CA GLY A 20 -25.33 -3.72 -5.39
C GLY A 20 -25.33 -5.14 -5.98
N PHE A 21 -26.46 -5.84 -5.95
CA PHE A 21 -26.58 -7.22 -6.43
C PHE A 21 -26.14 -7.37 -7.89
N SER A 22 -26.52 -6.42 -8.74
CA SER A 22 -26.12 -6.36 -10.16
C SER A 22 -24.61 -6.21 -10.38
N ALA A 23 -23.87 -5.62 -9.45
CA ALA A 23 -22.42 -5.47 -9.55
C ALA A 23 -21.67 -6.80 -9.40
N TYR A 24 -22.17 -7.74 -8.59
CA TYR A 24 -21.59 -9.08 -8.48
C TYR A 24 -21.78 -9.94 -9.74
N ALA A 25 -22.79 -9.63 -10.54
CA ALA A 25 -23.06 -10.30 -11.81
C ALA A 25 -22.45 -9.57 -13.02
N ALA A 26 -21.64 -8.51 -12.81
CA ALA A 26 -21.15 -7.65 -13.88
C ALA A 26 -20.29 -8.36 -14.93
N THR A 27 -19.65 -9.47 -14.58
CA THR A 27 -18.85 -10.31 -15.50
C THR A 27 -19.64 -11.49 -16.08
N ALA A 28 -20.86 -11.73 -15.61
CA ALA A 28 -21.68 -12.85 -16.04
C ALA A 28 -22.34 -12.60 -17.42
N PRO A 29 -22.81 -13.64 -18.12
CA PRO A 29 -23.60 -13.50 -19.34
C PRO A 29 -24.91 -12.73 -19.11
N ASP A 30 -25.43 -12.06 -20.15
CA ASP A 30 -26.63 -11.19 -20.05
C ASP A 30 -27.90 -11.90 -19.59
N THR A 31 -28.00 -13.22 -19.82
CA THR A 31 -29.09 -14.04 -19.30
C THR A 31 -29.03 -14.15 -17.79
N VAL A 32 -27.84 -14.37 -17.24
CA VAL A 32 -27.59 -14.45 -15.80
C VAL A 32 -27.80 -13.10 -15.14
N ARG A 33 -27.32 -11.99 -15.75
CA ARG A 33 -27.56 -10.63 -15.23
C ARG A 33 -29.05 -10.30 -15.10
N ARG A 34 -29.85 -10.67 -16.10
CA ARG A 34 -31.31 -10.44 -16.07
C ARG A 34 -32.01 -11.23 -14.97
N GLU A 35 -31.59 -12.46 -14.69
CA GLU A 35 -32.11 -13.22 -13.55
C GLU A 35 -31.70 -12.60 -12.21
N TRP A 36 -30.45 -12.11 -12.08
CA TRP A 36 -30.00 -11.40 -10.88
C TRP A 36 -30.75 -10.08 -10.64
N GLN A 37 -31.06 -9.32 -11.69
CA GLN A 37 -31.88 -8.11 -11.57
C GLN A 37 -33.31 -8.41 -11.06
N LYS A 38 -33.92 -9.52 -11.49
CA LYS A 38 -35.23 -9.96 -10.99
C LYS A 38 -35.19 -10.36 -9.52
N ILE A 39 -34.05 -10.86 -9.03
CA ILE A 39 -33.84 -11.19 -7.62
C ILE A 39 -33.61 -9.90 -6.82
N GLU A 40 -32.77 -8.99 -7.32
CA GLU A 40 -32.50 -7.68 -6.71
C GLU A 40 -33.78 -6.88 -6.49
N GLY A 41 -34.69 -6.87 -7.47
CA GLY A 41 -36.00 -6.20 -7.35
C GLY A 41 -36.94 -6.77 -6.27
N ARG A 42 -36.58 -7.88 -5.61
CA ARG A 42 -37.35 -8.46 -4.49
C ARG A 42 -36.86 -7.99 -3.12
N PHE A 43 -35.73 -7.30 -3.07
CA PHE A 43 -35.17 -6.74 -1.84
C PHE A 43 -35.50 -5.25 -1.74
N GLU A 44 -35.86 -4.81 -0.54
CA GLU A 44 -35.87 -3.39 -0.22
C GLU A 44 -34.43 -2.94 0.01
N ARG A 45 -33.98 -1.93 -0.73
CA ARG A 45 -32.63 -1.42 -0.60
C ARG A 45 -32.60 -0.37 0.52
N VAL A 46 -31.88 -0.70 1.58
CA VAL A 46 -31.48 0.26 2.62
C VAL A 46 -30.05 0.67 2.31
N GLU A 47 -29.86 1.89 1.83
CA GLU A 47 -28.52 2.44 1.59
C GLU A 47 -27.93 2.89 2.92
N TYR A 48 -26.80 2.29 3.31
CA TYR A 48 -25.98 2.84 4.38
C TYR A 48 -25.20 4.03 3.83
N ILE A 49 -25.77 5.22 4.03
CA ILE A 49 -25.07 6.48 3.82
C ILE A 49 -24.40 6.80 5.15
N ASP A 50 -23.06 6.89 5.17
CA ASP A 50 -22.28 7.30 6.34
C ASP A 50 -22.50 8.81 6.60
N ASP A 51 -23.73 9.14 7.00
CA ASP A 51 -24.07 10.45 7.52
C ASP A 51 -23.68 10.47 9.00
N SER A 52 -22.73 11.34 9.34
CA SER A 52 -22.30 11.57 10.72
C SER A 52 -23.48 11.86 11.66
N LYS A 53 -24.60 12.38 11.13
CA LYS A 53 -25.83 12.63 11.87
C LYS A 53 -26.55 11.35 12.31
N GLU A 54 -26.62 10.34 11.44
CA GLU A 54 -27.28 9.06 11.73
C GLU A 54 -26.45 8.20 12.69
N LEU A 55 -25.12 8.20 12.52
CA LEU A 55 -24.23 7.52 13.47
C LEU A 55 -24.35 8.11 14.89
N LEU A 56 -24.41 9.43 15.01
CA LEU A 56 -24.62 10.10 16.29
C LEU A 56 -25.99 9.79 16.90
N ARG A 57 -27.05 9.67 16.10
CA ARG A 57 -28.38 9.24 16.58
C ARG A 57 -28.36 7.80 17.05
N LEU A 58 -27.71 6.90 16.30
CA LEU A 58 -27.55 5.51 16.69
C LEU A 58 -26.79 5.38 18.02
N LEU A 59 -25.73 6.15 18.21
CA LEU A 59 -24.99 6.22 19.48
C LEU A 59 -25.89 6.64 20.65
N VAL A 60 -26.78 7.61 20.43
CA VAL A 60 -27.75 8.03 21.46
C VAL A 60 -28.69 6.87 21.82
N GLU A 61 -29.29 6.20 20.83
CA GLU A 61 -30.20 5.06 21.07
C GLU A 61 -29.51 3.91 21.80
N LEU A 62 -28.28 3.59 21.42
CA LEU A 62 -27.50 2.51 22.03
C LEU A 62 -27.13 2.84 23.48
N THR A 63 -26.67 4.06 23.73
CA THR A 63 -26.32 4.51 25.08
C THR A 63 -27.59 4.51 25.94
N GLU A 64 -28.67 5.10 25.47
CA GLU A 64 -29.95 5.12 26.18
C GLU A 64 -30.46 3.71 26.52
N ALA A 65 -30.31 2.74 25.60
CA ALA A 65 -30.68 1.35 25.83
C ALA A 65 -29.85 0.67 26.94
N GLN A 66 -28.57 1.00 27.08
CA GLN A 66 -27.69 0.46 28.13
C GLN A 66 -28.01 1.03 29.53
N HIS A 67 -28.63 2.22 29.60
CA HIS A 67 -28.90 2.93 30.86
C HIS A 67 -30.37 2.99 31.29
N ARG A 68 -31.29 2.27 30.64
CA ARG A 68 -32.74 2.28 30.95
C ARG A 68 -33.11 1.99 32.43
N THR A 69 -32.17 1.57 33.26
CA THR A 69 -32.34 1.31 34.69
C THR A 69 -31.92 2.48 35.61
N GLN A 70 -31.37 3.58 35.10
CA GLN A 70 -30.96 4.74 35.91
C GLN A 70 -32.11 5.75 36.09
N THR A 71 -32.44 6.07 37.35
CA THR A 71 -33.58 6.93 37.73
C THR A 71 -33.29 8.43 37.75
N ASN A 72 -32.07 8.86 37.40
CA ASN A 72 -31.57 10.23 37.66
C ASN A 72 -30.99 10.93 36.42
N VAL A 73 -31.66 10.82 35.27
CA VAL A 73 -31.24 11.47 34.02
C VAL A 73 -31.59 12.97 34.06
N PRO A 74 -30.62 13.89 33.90
CA PRO A 74 -30.91 15.33 33.94
C PRO A 74 -31.74 15.77 32.73
N SER A 75 -32.64 16.74 32.92
CA SER A 75 -33.47 17.27 31.82
C SER A 75 -32.64 17.95 30.73
N ALA A 76 -33.17 18.02 29.50
CA ALA A 76 -32.56 18.76 28.39
C ALA A 76 -32.20 20.22 28.71
N ARG A 77 -32.93 20.85 29.64
CA ARG A 77 -32.64 22.22 30.11
C ARG A 77 -31.27 22.32 30.79
N ALA A 78 -30.83 21.28 31.49
CA ALA A 78 -29.52 21.22 32.14
C ALA A 78 -28.35 21.25 31.14
N PHE A 79 -28.58 20.77 29.91
CA PHE A 79 -27.55 20.65 28.86
C PHE A 79 -27.54 21.82 27.86
N SER A 80 -28.44 22.79 28.00
CA SER A 80 -28.57 23.94 27.08
C SER A 80 -27.28 24.76 26.96
N ALA A 81 -26.58 25.00 28.08
CA ALA A 81 -25.32 25.75 28.10
C ALA A 81 -24.17 24.96 27.44
N GLN A 82 -24.13 23.65 27.64
CA GLN A 82 -23.14 22.77 27.02
C GLN A 82 -23.36 22.68 25.50
N ALA A 83 -24.61 22.50 25.05
CA ALA A 83 -24.97 22.48 23.63
C ALA A 83 -24.54 23.77 22.93
N LYS A 84 -24.77 24.94 23.55
CA LYS A 84 -24.33 26.23 23.02
C LYS A 84 -22.81 26.31 22.87
N SER A 85 -22.08 25.82 23.87
CA SER A 85 -20.60 25.84 23.88
C SER A 85 -20.01 24.90 22.81
N LEU A 86 -20.58 23.70 22.64
CA LEU A 86 -20.15 22.74 21.63
C LEU A 86 -20.39 23.27 20.20
N LEU A 87 -21.55 23.87 19.94
CA LEU A 87 -21.85 24.49 18.64
C LEU A 87 -20.93 25.67 18.36
N ALA A 88 -20.64 26.51 19.36
CA ALA A 88 -19.70 27.62 19.21
C ALA A 88 -18.27 27.16 18.92
N ALA A 89 -17.86 26.00 19.45
CA ALA A 89 -16.60 25.35 19.13
C ALA A 89 -16.58 24.66 17.74
N GLY A 90 -17.67 24.75 16.98
CA GLY A 90 -17.80 24.14 15.66
C GLY A 90 -18.03 22.63 15.70
N MET A 91 -18.41 22.06 16.86
CA MET A 91 -18.81 20.66 17.00
C MET A 91 -20.31 20.52 16.69
N PHE A 92 -20.74 19.38 16.16
CA PHE A 92 -22.15 19.07 15.86
C PHE A 92 -22.85 20.10 14.96
N LYS A 93 -22.16 20.58 13.91
CA LYS A 93 -22.68 21.61 12.99
C LYS A 93 -23.99 21.20 12.30
N GLU A 94 -24.28 19.91 12.26
CA GLU A 94 -25.44 19.29 11.63
C GLU A 94 -26.71 19.36 12.50
N PHE A 95 -26.58 19.79 13.76
CA PHE A 95 -27.65 19.80 14.76
C PHE A 95 -28.06 21.22 15.17
N LYS A 96 -29.36 21.42 15.37
CA LYS A 96 -29.88 22.64 15.98
C LYS A 96 -29.63 22.61 17.50
N HIS A 97 -29.50 23.78 18.13
CA HIS A 97 -29.25 23.90 19.58
C HIS A 97 -30.22 23.07 20.44
N ALA A 98 -31.52 23.15 20.19
CA ALA A 98 -32.53 22.39 20.93
C ALA A 98 -32.44 20.87 20.68
N GLU A 99 -32.11 20.45 19.45
CA GLU A 99 -31.91 19.04 19.08
C GLU A 99 -30.69 18.48 19.82
N LEU A 100 -29.58 19.21 19.83
CA LEU A 100 -28.35 18.82 20.53
C LEU A 100 -28.55 18.76 22.05
N ALA A 101 -29.22 19.75 22.65
CA ALA A 101 -29.48 19.74 24.09
C ALA A 101 -30.34 18.55 24.53
N SER A 102 -31.31 18.16 23.71
CA SER A 102 -32.12 16.95 23.92
C SER A 102 -31.29 15.68 23.78
N MET A 103 -30.44 15.60 22.75
CA MET A 103 -29.52 14.47 22.59
C MET A 103 -28.62 14.34 23.80
N LEU A 104 -27.87 15.38 24.19
CA LEU A 104 -26.95 15.35 25.34
C LEU A 104 -27.59 14.83 26.63
N ALA A 105 -28.87 15.14 26.87
CA ALA A 105 -29.60 14.60 28.01
C ALA A 105 -29.82 13.08 27.93
N ARG A 106 -30.14 12.55 26.75
CA ARG A 106 -30.44 11.13 26.52
C ARG A 106 -29.21 10.23 26.58
N VAL A 107 -28.04 10.77 26.27
CA VAL A 107 -26.77 10.04 26.23
C VAL A 107 -25.98 10.16 27.54
N PHE A 108 -26.45 10.96 28.50
CA PHE A 108 -25.87 11.00 29.85
C PHE A 108 -25.84 9.58 30.48
N PRO A 109 -24.70 9.14 31.07
CA PRO A 109 -23.55 9.91 31.53
C PRO A 109 -22.39 10.06 30.53
N LEU A 110 -22.57 9.72 29.25
CA LEU A 110 -21.60 10.06 28.20
C LEU A 110 -21.67 11.55 27.88
N ASP A 111 -20.54 12.23 27.99
CA ASP A 111 -20.46 13.65 27.75
C ASP A 111 -20.54 14.00 26.25
N GLY A 112 -21.00 15.21 25.95
CA GLY A 112 -21.03 15.71 24.57
C GLY A 112 -19.68 15.75 23.86
N SER A 113 -18.58 15.95 24.59
CA SER A 113 -17.24 15.83 24.01
C SER A 113 -16.89 14.39 23.66
N ALA A 114 -17.24 13.45 24.53
CA ALA A 114 -17.01 12.03 24.30
C ALA A 114 -17.89 11.50 23.16
N LEU A 115 -19.16 11.88 23.12
CA LEU A 115 -20.09 11.59 22.01
C LEU A 115 -19.54 12.09 20.66
N PHE A 116 -18.93 13.27 20.63
CA PHE A 116 -18.34 13.81 19.40
C PHE A 116 -17.07 13.06 18.97
N LEU A 117 -16.22 12.71 19.94
CA LEU A 117 -14.91 12.13 19.69
C LEU A 117 -14.98 10.63 19.41
N LEU A 118 -15.93 9.91 20.01
CA LEU A 118 -16.00 8.44 19.95
C LEU A 118 -16.02 7.88 18.51
N PRO A 119 -16.90 8.34 17.58
CA PRO A 119 -16.83 7.95 16.17
C PRO A 119 -15.48 8.22 15.52
N ARG A 120 -14.92 9.40 15.79
CA ARG A 120 -13.70 9.90 15.12
C ARG A 120 -12.46 9.14 15.58
N ILE A 121 -12.38 8.83 16.88
CA ILE A 121 -11.30 8.03 17.46
C ILE A 121 -11.42 6.57 17.02
N SER A 122 -12.63 6.01 17.03
CA SER A 122 -12.84 4.61 16.61
C SER A 122 -12.53 4.40 15.13
N ALA A 123 -12.85 5.39 14.28
CA ALA A 123 -12.48 5.40 12.87
C ALA A 123 -10.98 5.49 12.62
N ARG A 124 -10.24 6.07 13.56
CA ARG A 124 -8.81 6.31 13.42
C ARG A 124 -7.98 5.12 13.89
N VAL A 125 -8.35 4.55 15.03
CA VAL A 125 -7.45 3.69 15.82
C VAL A 125 -7.69 2.18 15.60
N ALA A 126 -8.78 1.76 14.94
CA ALA A 126 -9.14 0.34 14.85
C ALA A 126 -10.18 -0.01 13.75
N GLN A 127 -10.79 -1.21 13.83
CA GLN A 127 -11.96 -1.63 13.02
C GLN A 127 -13.20 -0.77 13.37
N ASN A 128 -13.21 0.45 12.84
CA ASN A 128 -14.19 1.54 12.93
C ASN A 128 -15.42 1.30 13.83
N GLU A 129 -16.33 0.41 13.43
CA GLU A 129 -17.59 0.18 14.13
C GLU A 129 -17.45 -0.82 15.30
N ARG A 130 -16.72 -1.93 15.14
CA ARG A 130 -16.57 -2.96 16.19
C ARG A 130 -15.93 -2.38 17.46
N THR A 131 -14.93 -1.51 17.30
CA THR A 131 -14.24 -0.91 18.43
C THR A 131 -15.10 0.10 19.17
N LEU A 132 -15.90 0.87 18.42
CA LEU A 132 -16.90 1.78 18.98
C LEU A 132 -17.93 1.01 19.81
N PHE A 133 -18.48 -0.10 19.28
CA PHE A 133 -19.45 -0.92 20.01
C PHE A 133 -18.85 -1.59 21.24
N ASN A 134 -17.61 -2.09 21.15
CA ASN A 134 -16.91 -2.68 22.30
C ASN A 134 -16.67 -1.66 23.42
N PHE A 135 -16.34 -0.41 23.07
CA PHE A 135 -16.21 0.66 24.06
C PHE A 135 -17.55 0.87 24.78
N LEU A 136 -18.65 1.03 24.04
CA LEU A 136 -19.97 1.24 24.64
C LEU A 136 -20.42 0.07 25.55
N GLN A 137 -20.02 -1.16 25.23
CA GLN A 137 -20.35 -2.33 26.05
C GLN A 137 -19.48 -2.45 27.30
N SER A 138 -18.25 -1.93 27.28
CA SER A 138 -17.28 -2.06 28.38
C SER A 138 -17.16 -0.81 29.24
N ALA A 139 -17.72 0.32 28.80
CA ALA A 139 -17.69 1.58 29.52
C ALA A 139 -18.36 1.45 30.90
N ASP A 140 -17.71 2.01 31.93
CA ASP A 140 -18.32 2.17 33.23
C ASP A 140 -19.34 3.31 33.20
N TRP A 141 -20.58 2.89 33.15
CA TRP A 141 -21.78 3.68 33.03
C TRP A 141 -22.30 4.23 34.38
N SER A 142 -21.65 3.91 35.49
CA SER A 142 -21.97 4.44 36.82
C SER A 142 -21.40 5.84 37.08
N ALA A 143 -20.43 6.26 36.25
CA ALA A 143 -19.75 7.54 36.35
C ALA A 143 -19.80 8.31 35.01
N ARG A 144 -19.37 9.56 35.05
CA ARG A 144 -19.30 10.44 33.87
C ARG A 144 -18.25 9.90 32.89
N VAL A 145 -18.68 9.61 31.67
CA VAL A 145 -17.81 9.11 30.60
C VAL A 145 -17.39 10.28 29.72
N GLY A 146 -16.18 10.79 29.98
CA GLY A 146 -15.62 11.96 29.32
C GLY A 146 -14.54 11.62 28.30
N ALA A 147 -13.88 12.65 27.75
CA ALA A 147 -12.75 12.49 26.84
C ALA A 147 -11.57 11.73 27.49
N ASP A 148 -11.41 11.83 28.81
CA ASP A 148 -10.39 11.10 29.58
C ASP A 148 -10.67 9.58 29.59
N SER A 149 -11.93 9.17 29.74
CA SER A 149 -12.34 7.76 29.66
C SER A 149 -12.08 7.18 28.27
N LEU A 150 -12.32 7.98 27.22
CA LEU A 150 -11.94 7.61 25.86
C LEU A 150 -10.42 7.48 25.74
N TYR A 151 -9.66 8.46 26.22
CA TYR A 151 -8.20 8.41 26.17
C TYR A 151 -7.67 7.13 26.82
N ARG A 152 -8.06 6.81 28.06
CA ARG A 152 -7.59 5.58 28.75
C ARG A 152 -7.94 4.30 28.00
N TYR A 153 -9.13 4.21 27.42
CA TYR A 153 -9.55 3.02 26.68
C TYR A 153 -8.78 2.87 25.36
N PHE A 154 -8.61 3.98 24.63
CA PHE A 154 -8.00 3.98 23.31
C PHE A 154 -6.47 4.18 23.33
N GLU A 155 -5.87 4.58 24.45
CA GLU A 155 -4.44 4.87 24.60
C GLU A 155 -3.53 3.73 24.09
N PRO A 156 -3.75 2.46 24.46
CA PRO A 156 -2.91 1.36 23.97
C PRO A 156 -2.93 1.25 22.44
N ALA A 157 -4.11 1.45 21.85
CA ALA A 157 -4.30 1.36 20.41
C ALA A 157 -3.81 2.65 19.71
N MET A 158 -3.97 3.83 20.29
CA MET A 158 -3.40 5.09 19.78
C MET A 158 -1.86 5.08 19.79
N ARG A 159 -1.25 4.40 20.76
CA ARG A 159 0.21 4.19 20.81
C ARG A 159 0.68 3.21 19.73
N GLN A 160 -0.20 2.35 19.23
CA GLN A 160 0.06 1.37 18.16
C GLN A 160 -0.39 1.87 16.78
N ASP A 161 -1.25 2.88 16.72
CA ASP A 161 -1.85 3.44 15.51
C ASP A 161 -0.84 4.30 14.73
N VAL A 162 -0.09 3.62 13.88
CA VAL A 162 0.39 4.16 12.61
C VAL A 162 -0.77 4.10 11.62
N GLY A 163 -1.36 5.27 11.31
CA GLY A 163 -2.57 5.35 10.49
C GLY A 163 -2.50 4.62 9.13
N PRO A 164 -3.65 4.53 8.42
CA PRO A 164 -3.78 3.77 7.18
C PRO A 164 -2.67 4.09 6.16
N GLY A 165 -1.93 3.06 5.75
CA GLY A 165 -0.92 3.17 4.70
C GLY A 165 0.41 3.83 5.11
N GLY A 166 0.74 3.91 6.41
CA GLY A 166 2.04 4.44 6.85
C GLY A 166 2.21 5.95 6.62
N THR A 167 1.09 6.68 6.51
CA THR A 167 1.07 8.13 6.24
C THR A 167 1.63 9.00 7.36
N TYR A 168 1.80 8.45 8.57
CA TYR A 168 2.41 9.15 9.69
C TYR A 168 3.64 8.41 10.23
N ARG A 169 4.66 9.21 10.54
CA ARG A 169 5.87 8.78 11.23
C ARG A 169 5.50 8.31 12.64
N ALA A 170 5.66 7.01 12.92
CA ALA A 170 5.67 6.56 14.31
C ALA A 170 6.79 7.33 15.03
N PRO A 171 6.53 8.02 16.15
CA PRO A 171 7.60 8.62 16.93
C PRO A 171 8.47 7.50 17.48
N VAL A 172 9.60 7.24 16.82
CA VAL A 172 10.63 6.30 17.29
C VAL A 172 11.62 7.10 18.11
N SER A 173 11.55 6.94 19.44
CA SER A 173 12.64 7.33 20.33
C SER A 173 13.56 6.12 20.49
N VAL A 174 14.84 6.28 20.18
CA VAL A 174 15.85 5.23 20.36
C VAL A 174 16.61 5.53 21.64
N ALA A 175 16.60 4.59 22.58
CA ALA A 175 17.34 4.64 23.82
C ALA A 175 18.04 3.28 24.06
N GLY A 176 19.07 3.28 24.90
CA GLY A 176 19.77 2.03 25.26
C GLY A 176 18.88 1.10 26.09
N ILE A 177 19.15 -0.20 26.06
CA ILE A 177 18.37 -1.20 26.82
C ILE A 177 18.40 -0.94 28.35
N GLN A 178 19.43 -0.23 28.82
CA GLN A 178 19.59 0.16 30.23
C GLN A 178 18.92 1.49 30.58
N ASP A 179 18.30 2.18 29.62
CA ASP A 179 17.57 3.43 29.89
C ASP A 179 16.32 3.13 30.72
N GLU A 180 16.07 3.94 31.75
CA GLU A 180 14.94 3.77 32.67
C GLU A 180 13.59 3.82 31.94
N THR A 181 13.50 4.60 30.85
CA THR A 181 12.29 4.67 30.01
C THR A 181 11.99 3.34 29.30
N VAL A 182 13.03 2.64 28.84
CA VAL A 182 12.92 1.33 28.19
C VAL A 182 12.59 0.26 29.22
N ARG A 183 13.30 0.27 30.35
CA ARG A 183 13.07 -0.66 31.47
C ARG A 183 11.64 -0.59 32.00
N THR A 184 11.10 0.62 32.17
CA THR A 184 9.73 0.82 32.69
C THR A 184 8.65 0.47 31.65
N ALA A 185 8.98 0.52 30.36
CA ALA A 185 8.05 0.20 29.28
C ALA A 185 7.89 -1.31 29.02
N MET A 186 8.75 -2.16 29.61
CA MET A 186 8.78 -3.60 29.39
C MET A 186 8.44 -4.36 30.68
N ALA A 187 7.86 -5.56 30.53
CA ALA A 187 7.71 -6.46 31.67
C ALA A 187 9.09 -6.91 32.17
N PRO A 188 9.32 -7.06 33.50
CA PRO A 188 10.64 -7.34 34.05
C PRO A 188 11.30 -8.62 33.50
N ASP A 189 10.53 -9.67 33.25
CA ASP A 189 10.97 -10.94 32.68
C ASP A 189 11.39 -10.79 31.21
N VAL A 190 10.65 -9.99 30.42
CA VAL A 190 10.98 -9.69 29.04
C VAL A 190 12.25 -8.84 28.96
N HIS A 191 12.39 -7.83 29.82
CA HIS A 191 13.58 -6.99 29.88
C HIS A 191 14.84 -7.79 30.22
N ALA A 192 14.77 -8.65 31.25
CA ALA A 192 15.87 -9.52 31.63
C ALA A 192 16.29 -10.44 30.48
N LYS A 193 15.31 -11.07 29.82
CA LYS A 193 15.58 -11.94 28.67
C LYS A 193 16.24 -11.20 27.51
N VAL A 194 15.80 -9.98 27.19
CA VAL A 194 16.42 -9.18 26.11
C VAL A 194 17.85 -8.78 26.47
N CYS A 195 18.13 -8.46 27.75
CA CYS A 195 19.51 -8.22 28.20
C CYS A 195 20.39 -9.46 27.98
N ASP A 196 19.92 -10.64 28.40
CA ASP A 196 20.67 -11.90 28.20
C ASP A 196 20.93 -12.20 26.71
N GLU A 197 19.94 -11.94 25.84
CA GLU A 197 20.09 -12.10 24.39
C GLU A 197 21.09 -11.10 23.78
N LEU A 198 21.13 -9.86 24.29
CA LEU A 198 22.11 -8.86 23.86
C LEU A 198 23.53 -9.21 24.32
N ASP A 199 23.70 -9.67 25.57
CA ASP A 199 25.00 -10.12 26.08
C ASP A 199 25.54 -11.30 25.26
N LEU A 200 24.65 -12.21 24.82
CA LEU A 200 25.02 -13.30 23.92
C LEU A 200 25.47 -12.78 22.55
N LEU A 201 24.79 -11.76 22.01
CA LEU A 201 25.18 -11.12 20.74
C LEU A 201 26.52 -10.38 20.86
N ASP A 202 26.80 -9.74 21.99
CA ASP A 202 28.09 -9.09 22.23
C ASP A 202 29.23 -10.11 22.38
N GLY A 203 28.95 -11.27 22.95
CA GLY A 203 29.94 -12.35 23.15
C GLY A 203 30.17 -13.27 21.95
N ALA A 204 29.15 -13.50 21.12
CA ALA A 204 29.17 -14.47 20.02
C ALA A 204 28.80 -13.90 18.64
N GLY A 205 28.37 -12.64 18.59
CA GLY A 205 28.01 -11.95 17.35
C GLY A 205 29.21 -11.46 16.57
N THR A 206 28.93 -10.67 15.54
CA THR A 206 29.96 -10.05 14.70
C THR A 206 29.76 -8.55 14.73
N ASP A 207 30.84 -7.81 14.98
CA ASP A 207 30.82 -6.36 14.91
C ASP A 207 30.41 -5.88 13.51
N PHE A 208 29.78 -4.71 13.45
CA PHE A 208 29.45 -4.10 12.18
C PHE A 208 30.72 -3.68 11.43
N ASP A 209 30.95 -4.27 10.26
CA ASP A 209 32.02 -3.90 9.33
C ASP A 209 31.44 -3.46 7.97
N PHE A 210 31.51 -2.15 7.70
CA PHE A 210 31.06 -1.57 6.44
C PHE A 210 31.80 -2.12 5.21
N ALA A 211 33.09 -2.44 5.33
CA ALA A 211 33.88 -2.99 4.24
C ALA A 211 33.42 -4.41 3.90
N ALA A 212 33.14 -5.23 4.91
CA ALA A 212 32.55 -6.55 4.72
C ALA A 212 31.15 -6.48 4.09
N VAL A 213 30.31 -5.52 4.51
CA VAL A 213 28.98 -5.29 3.91
C VAL A 213 29.10 -4.90 2.44
N SER A 214 29.94 -3.92 2.13
CA SER A 214 30.15 -3.45 0.76
C SER A 214 30.73 -4.52 -0.17
N ALA A 215 31.49 -5.48 0.38
CA ALA A 215 32.02 -6.64 -0.33
C ALA A 215 31.03 -7.82 -0.43
N GLY A 216 29.80 -7.68 0.09
CA GLY A 216 28.80 -8.75 0.12
C GLY A 216 29.15 -9.92 1.04
N LYS A 217 30.06 -9.73 2.01
CA LYS A 217 30.47 -10.75 2.99
C LYS A 217 29.66 -10.71 4.29
N ALA A 218 28.97 -9.60 4.54
CA ALA A 218 28.08 -9.41 5.68
C ALA A 218 26.81 -8.69 5.23
N THR A 219 25.70 -8.95 5.93
CA THR A 219 24.40 -8.31 5.65
C THR A 219 23.91 -7.63 6.92
N PRO A 220 23.72 -6.29 6.94
CA PRO A 220 23.14 -5.63 8.09
C PRO A 220 21.68 -6.06 8.25
N VAL A 221 21.30 -6.49 9.45
CA VAL A 221 19.95 -7.00 9.75
C VAL A 221 19.17 -5.94 10.52
N PHE A 222 17.97 -5.64 10.05
CA PHE A 222 17.03 -4.72 10.70
C PHE A 222 15.76 -5.48 11.08
N PHE A 223 15.26 -5.25 12.29
CA PHE A 223 14.00 -5.82 12.77
C PHE A 223 12.90 -4.77 12.72
N GLY A 224 11.71 -5.18 12.28
CA GLY A 224 10.56 -4.27 12.14
C GLY A 224 9.29 -4.99 11.70
N SER A 225 8.21 -4.21 11.56
CA SER A 225 6.95 -4.68 10.99
C SER A 225 6.53 -3.69 9.91
N ALA A 226 6.66 -4.09 8.64
CA ALA A 226 6.27 -3.25 7.50
C ALA A 226 4.76 -2.94 7.52
N MET A 227 3.94 -3.92 7.92
CA MET A 227 2.49 -3.76 8.04
C MET A 227 2.12 -2.67 9.08
N ASN A 228 2.91 -2.56 10.14
CA ASN A 228 2.72 -1.57 11.20
C ASN A 228 3.68 -0.38 11.06
N ASN A 229 4.28 -0.16 9.87
CA ASN A 229 5.24 0.91 9.61
C ASN A 229 6.30 1.10 10.72
N PHE A 230 6.71 0.01 11.38
CA PHE A 230 7.61 0.01 12.53
C PHE A 230 9.00 -0.47 12.09
N GLY A 231 10.05 0.27 12.43
CA GLY A 231 11.43 -0.04 12.03
C GLY A 231 11.76 0.30 10.56
N VAL A 232 10.76 0.61 9.72
CA VAL A 232 10.95 0.97 8.31
C VAL A 232 11.82 2.22 8.16
N GLN A 233 11.61 3.24 9.00
CA GLN A 233 12.47 4.43 8.98
C GLN A 233 13.93 4.10 9.31
N LEU A 234 14.18 3.29 10.34
CA LEU A 234 15.55 2.91 10.72
C LEU A 234 16.25 2.18 9.58
N LEU A 235 15.52 1.31 8.88
CA LEU A 235 16.01 0.66 7.67
C LEU A 235 16.33 1.68 6.57
N LEU A 236 15.42 2.60 6.24
CA LEU A 236 15.63 3.58 5.17
C LEU A 236 16.77 4.57 5.46
N ASP A 237 16.84 5.08 6.69
CA ASP A 237 17.89 6.01 7.12
C ASP A 237 19.28 5.37 7.04
N ASN A 238 19.39 4.08 7.40
CA ASN A 238 20.64 3.35 7.26
C ASN A 238 20.88 2.88 5.82
N PHE A 239 19.84 2.52 5.08
CA PHE A 239 19.96 2.20 3.65
C PHE A 239 20.58 3.37 2.88
N LEU A 240 20.15 4.61 3.12
CA LEU A 240 20.74 5.79 2.48
C LEU A 240 22.21 6.01 2.86
N LYS A 241 22.62 5.64 4.07
CA LYS A 241 24.02 5.75 4.52
C LYS A 241 24.91 4.63 3.96
N LEU A 242 24.33 3.44 3.79
CA LEU A 242 25.07 2.22 3.47
C LEU A 242 25.05 1.88 1.98
N ALA A 243 24.04 2.34 1.24
CA ALA A 243 23.90 2.03 -0.18
C ALA A 243 25.04 2.67 -0.98
N PRO A 244 25.70 1.90 -1.86
CA PRO A 244 26.76 2.45 -2.69
C PRO A 244 26.19 3.42 -3.73
N PRO A 245 26.95 4.47 -4.11
CA PRO A 245 26.61 5.28 -5.28
C PRO A 245 26.71 4.43 -6.56
N PRO A 246 26.26 4.97 -7.71
CA PRO A 246 26.48 4.33 -9.01
C PRO A 246 27.96 3.96 -9.19
N ALA A 247 28.22 2.69 -9.49
CA ALA A 247 29.59 2.18 -9.67
C ALA A 247 29.99 2.16 -11.15
N ALA A 248 31.31 2.23 -11.39
CA ALA A 248 31.89 2.03 -12.70
C ALA A 248 31.53 0.66 -13.29
N ARG A 249 31.38 0.59 -14.61
CA ARG A 249 31.06 -0.67 -15.32
C ARG A 249 32.08 -0.98 -16.40
N LYS A 250 32.22 -2.28 -16.70
CA LYS A 250 33.12 -2.74 -17.76
C LYS A 250 32.42 -2.77 -19.11
N SER A 251 33.08 -2.20 -20.10
CA SER A 251 32.74 -2.30 -21.51
C SER A 251 33.91 -2.96 -22.24
N GLY A 252 33.88 -4.28 -22.37
CA GLY A 252 35.03 -5.05 -22.83
C GLY A 252 36.25 -4.86 -21.91
N SER A 253 37.34 -4.30 -22.43
CA SER A 253 38.55 -3.96 -21.66
C SER A 253 38.51 -2.58 -21.01
N GLN A 254 37.57 -1.71 -21.39
CA GLN A 254 37.44 -0.36 -20.86
C GLN A 254 36.60 -0.36 -19.58
N THR A 255 36.98 0.49 -18.62
CA THR A 255 36.16 0.81 -17.46
C THR A 255 35.50 2.16 -17.69
N VAL A 256 34.17 2.20 -17.60
CA VAL A 256 33.37 3.42 -17.79
C VAL A 256 32.95 3.92 -16.42
N GLU A 257 33.47 5.09 -16.05
CA GLU A 257 33.12 5.77 -14.80
C GLU A 257 31.75 6.44 -14.93
N PRO A 258 30.95 6.53 -13.83
CA PRO A 258 29.66 7.23 -13.85
C PRO A 258 29.75 8.69 -14.33
N VAL A 259 30.89 9.33 -14.07
CA VAL A 259 31.18 10.72 -14.44
C VAL A 259 31.66 10.90 -15.88
N TYR A 260 31.84 9.80 -16.65
CA TYR A 260 32.19 9.90 -18.07
C TYR A 260 31.09 10.68 -18.82
N GLU A 261 31.47 11.75 -19.50
CA GLU A 261 30.50 12.74 -20.02
C GLU A 261 29.51 12.17 -21.04
N PRO A 262 29.92 11.36 -22.04
CA PRO A 262 28.98 10.78 -23.00
C PRO A 262 27.94 9.89 -22.31
N PHE A 263 26.68 10.06 -22.71
CA PHE A 263 25.61 9.18 -22.26
C PHE A 263 25.89 7.75 -22.68
N SER A 264 25.77 6.84 -21.73
CA SER A 264 25.75 5.41 -22.01
C SER A 264 24.80 4.68 -21.07
N GLY A 265 24.16 3.64 -21.58
CA GLY A 265 23.29 2.79 -20.80
C GLY A 265 23.03 1.46 -21.47
N PHE A 266 22.41 0.54 -20.75
CA PHE A 266 22.02 -0.76 -21.28
C PHE A 266 20.56 -1.07 -20.96
N VAL A 267 19.92 -1.79 -21.87
CA VAL A 267 18.53 -2.24 -21.73
C VAL A 267 18.51 -3.46 -20.80
N PHE A 268 17.84 -3.40 -19.66
CA PHE A 268 17.79 -4.52 -18.72
C PHE A 268 16.43 -5.19 -18.57
N LYS A 269 15.38 -4.52 -19.04
CA LYS A 269 14.02 -5.05 -19.03
C LYS A 269 13.27 -4.51 -20.24
N ILE A 270 12.46 -5.35 -20.85
CA ILE A 270 11.53 -4.95 -21.91
C ILE A 270 10.15 -5.42 -21.49
N GLN A 271 9.17 -4.53 -21.57
CA GLN A 271 7.77 -4.85 -21.29
C GLN A 271 6.92 -4.41 -22.46
N ALA A 272 6.18 -5.33 -23.08
CA ALA A 272 5.27 -5.00 -24.17
C ALA A 272 3.82 -4.94 -23.70
N ASN A 273 2.96 -4.43 -24.58
CA ASN A 273 1.51 -4.55 -24.49
C ASN A 273 0.91 -3.93 -23.22
N MET A 274 1.48 -2.81 -22.77
CA MET A 274 0.93 -2.07 -21.62
C MET A 274 -0.40 -1.38 -21.93
N ASN A 275 -0.71 -1.15 -23.21
CA ASN A 275 -1.99 -0.61 -23.66
C ASN A 275 -2.62 -1.60 -24.67
N PRO A 276 -3.82 -2.15 -24.42
CA PRO A 276 -4.46 -3.05 -25.37
C PRO A 276 -4.73 -2.43 -26.75
N LYS A 277 -4.85 -1.09 -26.82
CA LYS A 277 -5.15 -0.35 -28.06
C LYS A 277 -3.91 0.07 -28.84
N HIS A 278 -2.78 0.24 -28.15
CA HIS A 278 -1.51 0.66 -28.73
C HIS A 278 -0.47 -0.39 -28.33
N ARG A 279 0.09 -1.13 -29.30
CA ARG A 279 1.10 -2.16 -29.06
C ARG A 279 2.45 -1.55 -28.67
N ASP A 280 2.43 -0.74 -27.62
CA ASP A 280 3.56 0.01 -27.14
C ASP A 280 4.45 -0.94 -26.34
N ARG A 281 5.75 -0.78 -26.54
CA ARG A 281 6.80 -1.50 -25.83
C ARG A 281 7.60 -0.47 -25.05
N VAL A 282 7.91 -0.79 -23.81
CA VAL A 282 8.77 0.03 -22.95
C VAL A 282 10.07 -0.72 -22.76
N SER A 283 11.18 -0.09 -23.15
CA SER A 283 12.53 -0.58 -22.90
C SER A 283 13.11 0.19 -21.72
N PHE A 284 13.45 -0.52 -20.65
CA PHE A 284 14.04 0.06 -19.45
C PHE A 284 15.55 0.07 -19.60
N ILE A 285 16.11 1.27 -19.63
CA ILE A 285 17.54 1.52 -19.78
C ILE A 285 18.09 1.95 -18.42
N ARG A 286 19.12 1.25 -17.95
CA ARG A 286 19.94 1.69 -16.81
C ARG A 286 21.01 2.64 -17.34
N VAL A 287 21.02 3.88 -16.86
CA VAL A 287 22.06 4.85 -17.21
C VAL A 287 23.34 4.47 -16.46
N VAL A 288 24.45 4.38 -17.19
CA VAL A 288 25.77 4.02 -16.67
C VAL A 288 26.65 5.26 -16.54
N SER A 289 26.66 6.12 -17.55
CA SER A 289 27.45 7.36 -17.55
C SER A 289 26.71 8.49 -18.24
N GLY A 290 27.19 9.72 -18.00
CA GLY A 290 26.68 10.92 -18.64
C GLY A 290 25.26 11.27 -18.23
N CYS A 291 24.59 12.02 -19.10
CA CYS A 291 23.23 12.50 -18.88
C CYS A 291 22.34 12.11 -20.06
N PHE A 292 21.31 11.32 -19.78
CA PHE A 292 20.21 11.12 -20.70
C PHE A 292 19.45 12.43 -20.87
N ARG A 293 19.14 12.82 -22.12
CA ARG A 293 18.22 13.92 -22.42
C ARG A 293 17.12 13.46 -23.34
N ARG A 294 15.90 13.90 -23.10
CA ARG A 294 14.76 13.62 -23.98
C ARG A 294 15.10 14.02 -25.42
N ASP A 295 14.68 13.18 -26.36
CA ASP A 295 14.87 13.39 -27.81
C ASP A 295 16.32 13.40 -28.28
N MET A 296 17.28 13.03 -27.42
CA MET A 296 18.69 12.90 -27.82
C MET A 296 18.87 11.82 -28.88
N LEU A 297 19.93 11.98 -29.67
CA LEU A 297 20.40 10.97 -30.60
C LEU A 297 21.49 10.14 -29.94
N ALA A 298 21.33 8.82 -29.94
CA ALA A 298 22.33 7.87 -29.49
C ALA A 298 22.55 6.79 -30.55
N THR A 299 23.53 5.92 -30.34
CA THR A 299 23.80 4.76 -31.18
C THR A 299 23.29 3.50 -30.50
N HIS A 300 22.51 2.68 -31.23
CA HIS A 300 22.21 1.32 -30.83
C HIS A 300 23.39 0.42 -31.20
N VAL A 301 24.28 0.17 -30.25
CA VAL A 301 25.62 -0.38 -30.50
C VAL A 301 25.59 -1.71 -31.26
N ARG A 302 24.68 -2.62 -30.88
CA ARG A 302 24.55 -3.93 -31.56
C ARG A 302 24.27 -3.80 -33.06
N THR A 303 23.48 -2.81 -33.47
CA THR A 303 23.08 -2.64 -34.88
C THR A 303 23.91 -1.56 -35.59
N GLY A 304 24.65 -0.74 -34.84
CA GLY A 304 25.37 0.44 -35.34
C GLY A 304 24.45 1.57 -35.82
N LYS A 305 23.13 1.48 -35.62
CA LYS A 305 22.17 2.45 -36.14
C LYS A 305 21.95 3.60 -35.16
N PRO A 306 21.79 4.84 -35.65
CA PRO A 306 21.37 5.94 -34.80
C PRO A 306 19.92 5.73 -34.35
N VAL A 307 19.64 6.06 -33.09
CA VAL A 307 18.34 5.94 -32.45
C VAL A 307 18.02 7.22 -31.69
N ARG A 308 16.82 7.76 -31.91
CA ARG A 308 16.34 8.95 -31.19
C ARG A 308 15.49 8.54 -30.00
N LEU A 309 15.84 8.98 -28.80
CA LEU A 309 15.22 8.57 -27.54
C LEU A 309 14.19 9.61 -27.05
N GLY A 310 13.06 9.74 -27.76
CA GLY A 310 12.09 10.82 -27.53
C GLY A 310 11.02 10.57 -26.48
N ASN A 311 10.45 9.37 -26.44
CA ASN A 311 9.33 9.06 -25.55
C ASN A 311 9.81 8.46 -24.22
N SER A 312 10.50 9.26 -23.41
CA SER A 312 11.03 8.85 -22.09
C SER A 312 10.01 9.02 -20.97
N GLN A 313 9.81 7.95 -20.20
CA GLN A 313 8.97 7.91 -19.01
C GLN A 313 9.79 7.40 -17.82
N ARG A 314 9.61 8.02 -16.65
CA ARG A 314 9.94 7.42 -15.35
C ARG A 314 8.69 6.70 -14.89
N LEU A 315 8.87 5.48 -14.42
CA LEU A 315 7.82 4.77 -13.70
C LEU A 315 8.03 5.03 -12.21
N PHE A 316 7.23 5.91 -11.65
CA PHE A 316 7.11 6.11 -10.21
C PHE A 316 5.78 5.49 -9.77
N ALA A 317 5.85 4.33 -9.11
CA ALA A 317 4.67 3.57 -8.68
C ALA A 317 3.68 3.29 -9.84
N GLN A 318 2.43 3.77 -9.74
CA GLN A 318 1.39 3.57 -10.76
C GLN A 318 1.39 4.67 -11.84
N ASP A 319 2.13 5.76 -11.62
CA ASP A 319 2.12 6.93 -12.48
C ASP A 319 3.31 6.95 -13.44
N ARG A 320 3.07 7.50 -14.63
CA ARG A 320 4.07 7.70 -15.68
C ARG A 320 4.35 9.18 -15.77
N GLU A 321 5.56 9.57 -15.39
CA GLU A 321 6.02 10.95 -15.54
C GLU A 321 6.99 11.03 -16.72
N THR A 322 6.86 12.07 -17.53
CA THR A 322 7.80 12.29 -18.63
C THR A 322 9.15 12.74 -18.06
N VAL A 323 10.23 12.08 -18.47
CA VAL A 323 11.60 12.41 -17.99
C VAL A 323 12.28 13.29 -19.00
N ASP A 324 12.73 14.47 -18.59
CA ASP A 324 13.55 15.36 -19.41
C ASP A 324 15.02 14.95 -19.35
N GLU A 325 15.52 14.67 -18.14
CA GLU A 325 16.92 14.31 -17.90
C GLU A 325 17.06 13.18 -16.88
N ALA A 326 18.09 12.34 -17.03
CA ALA A 326 18.43 11.28 -16.07
C ALA A 326 19.94 11.01 -16.03
N TRP A 327 20.46 10.66 -14.86
CA TRP A 327 21.90 10.54 -14.61
C TRP A 327 22.33 9.10 -14.35
N ALA A 328 23.65 8.86 -14.33
CA ALA A 328 24.20 7.55 -13.97
C ALA A 328 23.54 7.00 -12.70
N GLY A 329 23.04 5.77 -12.78
CA GLY A 329 22.27 5.14 -11.72
C GLY A 329 20.75 5.25 -11.86
N ASP A 330 20.23 6.15 -12.68
CA ASP A 330 18.80 6.21 -12.97
C ASP A 330 18.36 5.11 -13.93
N VAL A 331 17.05 4.87 -13.94
CA VAL A 331 16.38 4.00 -14.90
C VAL A 331 15.39 4.83 -15.70
N VAL A 332 15.53 4.79 -17.03
CA VAL A 332 14.65 5.48 -17.97
C VAL A 332 13.87 4.45 -18.78
N GLY A 333 12.54 4.59 -18.84
CA GLY A 333 11.69 3.80 -19.71
C GLY A 333 11.49 4.50 -21.05
N ILE A 334 11.94 3.91 -22.15
CA ILE A 334 11.75 4.44 -23.50
C ILE A 334 10.58 3.71 -24.16
N VAL A 335 9.51 4.46 -24.47
CA VAL A 335 8.30 3.92 -25.10
C VAL A 335 8.39 4.03 -26.62
N GLY A 336 8.29 2.90 -27.31
CA GLY A 336 8.24 2.90 -28.76
C GLY A 336 8.57 1.55 -29.36
N ASN A 337 8.52 1.48 -30.68
CA ASN A 337 8.82 0.24 -31.41
C ASN A 337 10.31 0.16 -31.78
N TYR A 338 11.17 0.23 -30.77
CA TYR A 338 12.60 0.04 -30.94
C TYR A 338 12.91 -1.45 -31.05
N ASP A 339 13.88 -1.80 -31.90
CA ASP A 339 14.38 -3.18 -32.03
C ASP A 339 15.43 -3.51 -30.96
N PHE A 340 15.18 -3.06 -29.74
CA PHE A 340 16.03 -3.36 -28.59
C PHE A 340 15.78 -4.79 -28.09
N LEU A 341 16.85 -5.39 -27.60
CA LEU A 341 16.86 -6.64 -26.85
C LEU A 341 17.43 -6.40 -25.44
N ILE A 342 17.11 -7.31 -24.52
CA ILE A 342 17.70 -7.31 -23.18
C ILE A 342 19.21 -7.49 -23.33
N GLY A 343 19.98 -6.58 -22.71
CA GLY A 343 21.43 -6.50 -22.77
C GLY A 343 21.98 -5.52 -23.81
N ASP A 344 21.13 -4.98 -24.70
CA ASP A 344 21.60 -4.03 -25.72
C ASP A 344 22.14 -2.75 -25.08
N THR A 345 23.29 -2.28 -25.59
CA THR A 345 23.88 -1.00 -25.21
C THR A 345 23.37 0.13 -26.12
N VAL A 346 23.03 1.26 -25.51
CA VAL A 346 22.66 2.51 -26.18
C VAL A 346 23.56 3.61 -25.65
N SER A 347 24.33 4.26 -26.52
CA SER A 347 25.32 5.26 -26.10
C SER A 347 25.61 6.29 -27.20
N GLU A 348 26.03 7.49 -26.79
CA GLU A 348 26.64 8.47 -27.69
C GLU A 348 28.03 8.03 -28.17
N ASP A 349 28.71 7.19 -27.40
CA ASP A 349 29.98 6.56 -27.76
C ASP A 349 29.72 5.13 -28.27
N ALA A 350 29.79 4.95 -29.59
CA ALA A 350 29.52 3.68 -30.24
C ALA A 350 30.58 2.59 -29.95
N SER A 351 31.71 2.93 -29.33
CA SER A 351 32.75 1.96 -28.95
C SER A 351 32.38 1.18 -27.68
N LEU A 352 31.39 1.65 -26.92
CA LEU A 352 30.97 1.01 -25.66
C LEU A 352 30.03 -0.16 -25.90
N ASN A 353 30.24 -1.26 -25.20
CA ASN A 353 29.37 -2.43 -25.21
C ASN A 353 29.38 -3.13 -23.84
N TYR A 354 28.26 -3.04 -23.14
CA TYR A 354 28.06 -3.64 -21.82
C TYR A 354 27.59 -5.09 -21.91
N SER A 355 28.14 -5.95 -21.04
CA SER A 355 27.77 -7.37 -20.92
C SER A 355 27.24 -7.69 -19.52
N GLU A 356 26.27 -6.91 -19.05
CA GLU A 356 25.82 -6.89 -17.64
C GLU A 356 24.76 -7.95 -17.30
N ILE A 357 24.15 -8.58 -18.31
CA ILE A 357 23.02 -9.49 -18.10
C ILE A 357 23.45 -10.92 -18.41
N PRO A 358 23.77 -11.73 -17.38
CA PRO A 358 24.05 -13.13 -17.58
C PRO A 358 22.78 -13.86 -18.02
N ARG A 359 22.94 -14.87 -18.88
CA ARG A 359 21.87 -15.82 -19.16
C ARG A 359 21.90 -16.90 -18.09
N PHE A 360 20.78 -17.06 -17.39
CA PHE A 360 20.62 -18.11 -16.40
C PHE A 360 20.15 -19.40 -17.09
N PRO A 361 20.68 -20.58 -16.70
CA PRO A 361 20.14 -21.86 -17.13
C PRO A 361 18.66 -21.96 -16.71
N PRO A 362 17.74 -22.37 -17.60
CA PRO A 362 16.35 -22.54 -17.25
C PRO A 362 16.13 -23.82 -16.43
N GLU A 363 15.23 -23.74 -15.46
CA GLU A 363 14.85 -24.87 -14.59
C GLU A 363 13.65 -25.66 -15.12
N CYS A 364 12.83 -25.03 -15.97
CA CYS A 364 11.62 -25.61 -16.55
C CYS A 364 11.70 -25.64 -18.07
N PHE A 365 11.40 -26.79 -18.66
CA PHE A 365 11.39 -27.00 -20.11
C PHE A 365 10.00 -27.43 -20.56
N ALA A 366 9.52 -26.88 -21.67
CA ALA A 366 8.24 -27.25 -22.26
C ALA A 366 8.30 -27.21 -23.78
N TYR A 367 7.66 -28.18 -24.43
CA TYR A 367 7.44 -28.14 -25.87
C TYR A 367 6.19 -27.31 -26.18
N ILE A 368 6.35 -26.31 -27.03
CA ILE A 368 5.23 -25.49 -27.51
C ILE A 368 4.94 -25.86 -28.95
N ARG A 369 3.72 -26.33 -29.22
CA ARG A 369 3.25 -26.67 -30.58
C ARG A 369 2.01 -25.87 -30.93
N ASN A 370 1.93 -25.44 -32.18
CA ASN A 370 0.72 -24.84 -32.71
C ASN A 370 -0.27 -25.94 -33.15
N SER A 371 -1.45 -26.00 -32.52
CA SER A 371 -2.49 -26.99 -32.83
C SER A 371 -3.31 -26.68 -34.09
N SER A 372 -3.15 -25.50 -34.69
CA SER A 372 -3.93 -25.07 -35.86
C SER A 372 -3.06 -24.36 -36.89
N THR A 373 -2.92 -24.95 -38.07
CA THR A 373 -2.15 -24.37 -39.20
C THR A 373 -2.62 -22.95 -39.55
N ALA A 374 -3.92 -22.69 -39.50
CA ALA A 374 -4.50 -21.36 -39.75
C ALA A 374 -4.01 -20.27 -38.79
N LYS A 375 -3.55 -20.63 -37.57
CA LYS A 375 -3.06 -19.69 -36.56
C LYS A 375 -1.54 -19.54 -36.53
N PHE A 376 -0.82 -20.18 -37.46
CA PHE A 376 0.65 -20.26 -37.43
C PHE A 376 1.34 -18.90 -37.37
N LYS A 377 0.88 -17.93 -38.17
CA LYS A 377 1.45 -16.58 -38.16
C LYS A 377 1.32 -15.91 -36.78
N ARG A 378 0.12 -15.97 -36.18
CA ARG A 378 -0.15 -15.39 -34.85
C ARG A 378 0.62 -16.11 -33.75
N PHE A 379 0.77 -17.43 -33.87
CA PHE A 379 1.57 -18.23 -32.95
C PHE A 379 3.04 -17.80 -32.97
N ARG A 380 3.63 -17.68 -34.17
CA ARG A 380 5.01 -17.24 -34.34
C ARG A 380 5.23 -15.81 -33.83
N GLU A 381 4.34 -14.88 -34.17
CA GLU A 381 4.40 -13.50 -33.66
C GLU A 381 4.35 -13.43 -32.12
N GLY A 382 3.49 -14.23 -31.49
CA GLY A 382 3.41 -14.30 -30.03
C GLY A 382 4.65 -14.92 -29.38
N LEU A 383 5.20 -15.98 -29.97
CA LEU A 383 6.42 -16.62 -29.49
C LEU A 383 7.62 -15.67 -29.61
N ASP A 384 7.80 -15.04 -30.77
CA ASP A 384 8.86 -14.06 -31.01
C ASP A 384 8.77 -12.91 -29.99
N GLN A 385 7.56 -12.47 -29.64
CA GLN A 385 7.36 -11.45 -28.63
C GLN A 385 7.80 -11.91 -27.23
N LEU A 386 7.40 -13.11 -26.79
CA LEU A 386 7.80 -13.68 -25.49
C LEU A 386 9.31 -13.84 -25.36
N LEU A 387 9.97 -14.30 -26.44
CA LEU A 387 11.42 -14.44 -26.51
C LEU A 387 12.11 -13.07 -26.43
N LYS A 388 11.60 -12.06 -27.14
CA LYS A 388 12.14 -10.69 -27.08
C LYS A 388 11.96 -10.03 -25.72
N GLU A 389 10.91 -10.36 -24.98
CA GLU A 389 10.69 -9.89 -23.60
C GLU A 389 11.56 -10.65 -22.57
N GLY A 390 12.26 -11.71 -22.98
CA GLY A 390 13.07 -12.54 -22.10
C GLY A 390 12.26 -13.41 -21.13
N VAL A 391 10.95 -13.60 -21.38
CA VAL A 391 10.06 -14.42 -20.54
C VAL A 391 10.35 -15.91 -20.71
N ALA A 392 10.85 -16.31 -21.88
CA ALA A 392 11.25 -17.67 -22.18
C ALA A 392 12.55 -17.68 -23.00
N GLN A 393 13.23 -18.83 -23.00
CA GLN A 393 14.38 -19.10 -23.85
C GLN A 393 14.01 -20.19 -24.86
N GLN A 394 14.45 -20.03 -26.10
CA GLN A 394 14.27 -21.05 -27.15
C GLN A 394 15.47 -21.99 -27.14
N PHE A 395 15.19 -23.29 -27.23
CA PHE A 395 16.18 -24.33 -27.52
C PHE A 395 15.80 -24.96 -28.85
N GLU A 396 16.77 -25.01 -29.76
CA GLU A 396 16.65 -25.80 -30.98
C GLU A 396 17.30 -27.15 -30.69
N LEU A 397 16.52 -28.22 -30.80
CA LEU A 397 17.08 -29.56 -30.80
C LEU A 397 17.77 -29.75 -32.15
N PRO A 398 19.06 -30.15 -32.18
CA PRO A 398 19.69 -30.60 -33.42
C PRO A 398 18.86 -31.75 -34.00
N ASP A 399 18.59 -31.69 -35.31
CA ASP A 399 17.91 -32.77 -36.05
C ASP A 399 18.68 -34.10 -35.98
#